data_AF-A0A959RNQ9-F1
#
_entry.id   AF-A0A959RNQ9-F1
#
_cell.length_a   1.000
_cell.length_b   1.000
_cell.length_c   1.000
_cell.angle_alpha   90.00
_cell.angle_beta   90.00
_cell.angle_gamma   90.00
#
_symmetry.space_group_name_H-M   'P 1'
#
loop_
_entity.id
_entity.type
_entity.pdbx_description
1 polymer ?
#
loop_
_entity_poly.entity_id
_entity_poly.type
_entity_poly.pdbx_seq_one_letter_code
_entity_poly.pdbx_strand_id
1 'polypeptide(L)'
;MYIKRKEFIQIGSLATASLLVPKFLKAFEGPSFVMPGNKVIVILQLSGGNDGLNTVIPYRNDLYHKARPVLGIKKESALHLTDEVGLHP
;
A
#
# COMPACT_ATOMS: atom_id res chain seq x y z
N MET A 1 14.99 11.58 43.22
CA MET A 1 14.96 10.35 42.40
C MET A 1 16.17 10.36 41.48
N TYR A 2 17.14 9.46 41.68
CA TYR A 2 18.32 9.40 40.82
C TYR A 2 18.04 8.42 39.66
N ILE A 3 17.93 8.93 38.43
CA ILE A 3 17.79 8.10 37.23
C ILE A 3 19.14 7.48 36.90
N LYS A 4 19.19 6.17 36.66
CA LYS A 4 20.42 5.49 36.26
C LYS A 4 20.76 5.83 34.80
N ARG A 5 22.05 5.94 34.46
CA ARG A 5 22.51 6.16 33.06
C ARG A 5 21.87 5.19 32.06
N LYS A 6 21.77 3.91 32.43
CA LYS A 6 21.11 2.88 31.61
C LYS A 6 19.63 3.19 31.35
N GLU A 7 18.90 3.59 32.39
CA GLU A 7 17.49 3.97 32.29
C GLU A 7 17.33 5.23 31.43
N PHE A 8 18.20 6.23 31.61
CA PHE A 8 18.19 7.44 30.79
C PHE A 8 18.37 7.13 29.30
N ILE A 9 19.34 6.28 28.94
CA ILE A 9 19.57 5.88 27.55
C ILE A 9 18.39 5.05 27.00
N GLN A 10 17.82 4.15 27.80
CA GLN A 10 16.67 3.35 27.38
C GLN A 10 15.42 4.21 27.15
N ILE A 11 15.13 5.14 28.06
CA ILE A 11 13.98 6.03 27.94
C ILE A 11 14.17 7.02 26.78
N GLY A 12 15.37 7.60 26.64
CA GLY A 12 15.68 8.52 25.55
C GLY A 12 15.64 7.88 24.17
N SER A 13 16.12 6.64 24.04
CA SER A 13 16.08 5.91 22.77
C SER A 13 14.65 5.51 22.38
N LEU A 14 13.82 5.08 23.35
CA LEU A 14 12.42 4.75 23.11
C LEU A 14 11.61 5.98 22.68
N ALA A 15 11.81 7.12 23.35
CA ALA A 15 11.13 8.37 23.02
C ALA A 15 11.50 8.85 21.61
N THR A 16 12.78 8.77 21.24
CA THR A 16 13.24 9.17 19.90
C THR A 16 12.67 8.25 18.81
N ALA A 17 12.63 6.93 19.05
CA ALA A 17 12.04 5.97 18.12
C ALA A 17 10.54 6.23 17.87
N SER A 18 9.80 6.67 18.90
CA SER A 18 8.37 6.98 18.78
C SER A 18 8.07 8.17 17.86
N LEU A 19 9.01 9.12 17.74
CA LEU A 19 8.90 10.28 16.83
C LEU A 19 9.24 9.92 15.37
N LEU A 20 9.93 8.81 15.15
CA LEU A 20 10.33 8.31 13.83
C LEU A 20 9.42 7.20 13.31
N VAL A 21 8.28 6.96 13.96
CA VAL A 21 7.32 5.94 13.52
C VAL A 21 6.85 6.25 12.10
N PRO A 22 7.01 5.32 11.14
CA PRO A 22 6.54 5.50 9.78
C PRO A 22 5.04 5.85 9.73
N LYS A 23 4.67 6.78 8.84
CA LYS A 23 3.29 7.30 8.74
C LYS A 23 2.23 6.22 8.54
N PHE A 24 2.57 5.10 7.92
CA PHE A 24 1.63 3.98 7.72
C PHE A 24 1.30 3.23 9.03
N LEU A 25 2.20 3.22 10.02
CA LEU A 25 1.94 2.64 11.34
C LEU A 25 1.10 3.57 12.21
N LYS A 26 1.23 4.89 12.02
CA LYS A 26 0.38 5.89 12.70
C LYS A 26 -1.11 5.73 12.40
N ALA A 27 -1.46 5.15 11.25
CA ALA A 27 -2.86 4.86 10.89
C ALA A 27 -3.52 3.83 11.84
N PHE A 28 -2.73 3.01 12.54
CA PHE A 28 -3.23 2.00 13.50
C PHE A 28 -3.40 2.54 14.93
N GLU A 29 -2.93 3.75 15.24
CA GLU A 29 -3.10 4.35 16.58
C GLU A 29 -4.52 4.92 16.79
N GLY A 30 -5.30 5.11 15.72
CA GLY A 30 -6.67 5.61 15.79
C GLY A 30 -7.65 4.55 16.32
N PRO A 31 -8.76 4.96 16.97
CA PRO A 31 -9.82 4.03 17.32
C PRO A 31 -10.35 3.35 16.06
N SER A 32 -10.69 2.05 16.16
CA SER A 32 -11.39 1.35 15.07
C SER A 32 -12.70 2.06 14.81
N PHE A 33 -12.78 2.80 13.70
CA PHE A 33 -13.95 3.61 13.34
C PHE A 33 -15.13 2.78 12.81
N VAL A 34 -14.99 1.45 12.76
CA VAL A 34 -16.02 0.58 12.23
C VAL A 34 -16.69 -0.18 13.36
N MET A 35 -17.91 0.26 13.71
CA MET A 35 -18.82 -0.56 14.51
C MET A 35 -19.11 -1.89 13.79
N PRO A 36 -19.09 -3.03 14.50
CA PRO A 36 -19.50 -4.32 13.95
C PRO A 36 -20.89 -4.25 13.32
N GLY A 37 -21.09 -4.90 12.17
CA GLY A 37 -22.39 -4.97 11.49
C GLY A 37 -22.62 -3.93 10.38
N ASN A 38 -21.71 -2.96 10.22
CA ASN A 38 -21.77 -1.98 9.13
C ASN A 38 -20.95 -2.41 7.91
N LYS A 39 -21.33 -1.94 6.71
CA LYS A 39 -20.55 -2.13 5.47
C LYS A 39 -19.26 -1.32 5.56
N VAL A 40 -18.14 -1.96 5.26
CA VAL A 40 -16.80 -1.34 5.29
C VAL A 40 -16.29 -1.18 3.87
N ILE A 41 -15.84 0.03 3.54
CA ILE A 41 -15.08 0.28 2.31
C ILE A 41 -13.63 0.50 2.72
N VAL A 42 -12.73 -0.31 2.18
CA VAL A 42 -11.29 -0.17 2.39
C VAL A 42 -10.70 0.51 1.15
N ILE A 43 -10.11 1.69 1.34
CA ILE A 43 -9.44 2.45 0.28
C ILE A 43 -7.94 2.35 0.53
N LEU A 44 -7.21 1.73 -0.41
CA LEU A 44 -5.75 1.62 -0.36
C LEU A 44 -5.13 2.68 -1.28
N GLN A 45 -4.51 3.69 -0.69
CA GLN A 45 -3.73 4.68 -1.43
C GLN A 45 -2.26 4.24 -1.46
N LEU A 46 -1.80 3.79 -2.64
CA LEU A 46 -0.40 3.43 -2.85
C LEU A 46 0.34 4.64 -3.42
N SER A 47 1.31 5.16 -2.67
CA SER A 47 2.18 6.25 -3.15
C SER A 47 3.26 5.68 -4.06
N GLY A 48 3.06 5.73 -5.38
CA GLY A 48 4.09 5.39 -6.37
C GLY A 48 3.75 4.16 -7.20
N GLY A 49 4.70 3.22 -7.29
CA GLY A 49 4.91 2.26 -8.40
C GLY A 49 3.78 1.33 -8.86
N ASN A 50 2.59 1.41 -8.27
CA ASN A 50 1.39 0.77 -8.82
C ASN A 50 0.46 1.83 -9.41
N ASP A 51 0.37 1.87 -10.75
CA ASP A 51 -0.59 2.71 -11.46
C ASP A 51 -1.85 1.91 -11.82
N GLY A 52 -2.92 2.62 -12.22
CA GLY A 52 -4.19 1.98 -12.56
C GLY A 52 -4.10 0.98 -13.74
N LEU A 53 -3.14 1.15 -14.65
CA LEU A 53 -2.95 0.29 -15.82
C LEU A 53 -1.95 -0.86 -15.56
N ASN A 54 -1.22 -0.82 -14.45
CA ASN A 54 -0.54 -1.97 -13.87
C ASN A 54 -1.49 -2.79 -13.00
N THR A 55 -2.48 -2.17 -12.35
CA THR A 55 -3.50 -2.89 -11.56
C THR A 55 -4.58 -3.52 -12.43
N VAL A 56 -5.22 -2.71 -13.30
CA VAL A 56 -6.28 -3.14 -14.23
C VAL A 56 -5.77 -2.95 -15.65
N ILE A 57 -5.38 -4.06 -16.25
CA ILE A 57 -4.63 -4.13 -17.50
C ILE A 57 -5.62 -4.30 -18.68
N PRO A 58 -5.71 -3.35 -19.62
CA PRO A 58 -6.48 -3.49 -20.84
C PRO A 58 -5.68 -4.29 -21.88
N TYR A 59 -5.52 -5.59 -21.66
CA TYR A 59 -4.58 -6.43 -22.39
C TYR A 59 -4.86 -6.58 -23.90
N ARG A 60 -6.07 -6.21 -24.38
CA ARG A 60 -6.44 -6.16 -25.81
C ARG A 60 -6.24 -4.81 -26.48
N ASN A 61 -5.84 -3.80 -25.73
CA ASN A 61 -5.65 -2.46 -26.26
C ASN A 61 -4.24 -2.31 -26.84
N ASP A 62 -4.12 -2.20 -28.16
CA ASP A 62 -2.84 -2.00 -28.83
C ASP A 62 -2.12 -0.73 -28.39
N LEU A 63 -2.85 0.33 -28.03
CA LEU A 63 -2.24 1.57 -27.54
C LEU A 63 -1.58 1.36 -26.18
N TYR A 64 -2.11 0.48 -25.33
CA TYR A 64 -1.48 0.14 -24.06
C TYR A 64 -0.11 -0.50 -24.27
N HIS A 65 -0.01 -1.48 -25.17
CA HIS A 65 1.25 -2.16 -25.49
C HIS A 65 2.25 -1.24 -26.18
N LYS A 66 1.78 -0.39 -27.11
CA LYS A 66 2.62 0.62 -27.76
C LYS A 66 3.17 1.65 -26.77
N ALA A 67 2.36 2.08 -25.81
CA ALA A 67 2.77 3.05 -24.79
C ALA A 67 3.64 2.42 -23.69
N ARG A 68 3.58 1.09 -23.49
CA ARG A 68 4.32 0.35 -22.46
C ARG A 68 5.18 -0.79 -23.04
N PRO A 69 6.20 -0.49 -23.86
CA PRO A 69 7.03 -1.53 -24.47
C PRO A 69 7.80 -2.40 -23.46
N VAL A 70 8.06 -1.88 -22.25
CA VAL A 70 8.76 -2.62 -21.17
C VAL A 70 7.80 -3.12 -20.08
N LEU A 71 6.77 -2.34 -19.75
CA LEU A 71 5.88 -2.60 -18.62
C LEU A 71 4.57 -3.32 -19.01
N GLY A 72 4.28 -3.43 -20.31
CA GLY A 72 3.02 -3.98 -20.80
C GLY A 72 2.90 -5.47 -20.48
N ILE A 73 1.81 -5.86 -19.83
CA ILE A 73 1.53 -7.27 -19.52
C ILE A 73 0.71 -7.89 -20.65
N LYS A 74 1.19 -9.05 -21.15
CA LYS A 74 0.53 -9.82 -22.20
C LYS A 74 -0.77 -10.44 -21.70
N LYS A 75 -1.72 -10.67 -22.61
CA LYS A 75 -3.04 -11.26 -22.30
C LYS A 75 -2.94 -12.60 -21.57
N GLU A 76 -1.94 -13.41 -21.89
CA GLU A 76 -1.76 -14.75 -21.33
C GLU A 76 -1.20 -14.71 -19.90
N SER A 77 -0.57 -13.59 -19.53
CA SER A 77 -0.01 -13.37 -18.19
C SER A 77 -0.97 -12.62 -17.27
N ALA A 78 -1.96 -11.90 -17.80
CA ALA A 78 -2.94 -11.19 -16.98
C ALA A 78 -3.97 -12.15 -16.37
N LEU A 79 -4.39 -11.88 -15.13
CA LEU A 79 -5.50 -12.59 -14.49
C LEU A 79 -6.83 -12.07 -15.07
N HIS A 80 -7.58 -12.90 -15.79
CA HIS A 80 -8.76 -12.43 -16.52
C HIS A 80 -9.88 -11.98 -15.57
N LEU A 81 -10.35 -10.74 -15.76
CA LEU A 81 -11.57 -10.20 -15.14
C LEU A 81 -12.74 -10.23 -16.11
N THR A 82 -12.46 -9.84 -17.35
CA THR A 82 -13.42 -9.79 -18.46
C THR A 82 -12.70 -10.15 -19.76
N ASP A 83 -13.41 -10.10 -20.89
CA ASP A 83 -12.85 -10.31 -22.22
C ASP A 83 -11.88 -9.22 -22.68
N GLU A 84 -11.85 -8.05 -22.02
CA GLU A 84 -11.08 -6.87 -22.43
C GLU A 84 -10.03 -6.43 -21.39
N VAL A 85 -10.28 -6.68 -20.10
CA VAL A 85 -9.39 -6.29 -18.99
C VAL A 85 -9.06 -7.45 -18.06
N GLY A 86 -7.89 -7.39 -17.45
CA GLY A 86 -7.41 -8.33 -16.43
C GLY A 86 -6.67 -7.63 -15.29
N LEU A 87 -6.39 -8.36 -14.22
CA LEU A 87 -5.55 -7.89 -13.11
C LEU A 87 -4.08 -8.26 -13.35
N HIS A 88 -3.21 -7.51 -12.67
CA HIS A 88 -1.80 -7.89 -12.53
C HIS A 88 -1.68 -9.34 -11.98
N PRO A 89 -0.82 -10.19 -12.56
CA PRO A 89 -0.54 -11.53 -12.04
C PRO A 89 0.08 -11.56 -10.65
#